data_AF-A0A956PPN0-F1
#
_entry.id   AF-A0A956PPN0-F1
#
_cell.length_a   1.000
_cell.length_b   1.000
_cell.length_c   1.000
_cell.angle_alpha   90.00
_cell.angle_beta   90.00
_cell.angle_gamma   90.00
#
_symmetry.space_group_name_H-M   'P 1'
#
loop_
_entity.id
_entity.type
_entity.pdbx_description
1 polymer ?
#
loop_
_entity_poly.entity_id
_entity_poly.type
_entity_poly.pdbx_seq_one_letter_code
_entity_poly.pdbx_strand_id
1 'polypeptide(L)'
;MKRRLYILVTGTRYAHVENLADIDRAISGEMDSKRYDSIEIVVGDADGVDALVRRWFHGAPVIQQPRTGWRADWDTHGKKAGPIRNQLMIDYVRENFETRASDDAIVVGFPASNYKSNGTKGCLKAAKTAGLPTIEIPIEIDLAVVRGERERFSF
;
A
#
# COMPACT_ATOMS: atom_id res chain seq x y z
N MET A 1 -17.22 2.46 -22.05
CA MET A 1 -15.81 2.79 -21.75
C MET A 1 -15.40 1.96 -20.55
N LYS A 2 -14.30 1.21 -20.60
CA LYS A 2 -13.93 0.29 -19.50
C LYS A 2 -13.47 1.10 -18.28
N ARG A 3 -14.16 0.96 -17.14
CA ARG A 3 -13.91 1.67 -15.89
C ARG A 3 -12.79 0.94 -15.12
N ARG A 4 -11.73 1.66 -14.72
CA ARG A 4 -10.64 1.10 -13.91
C ARG A 4 -10.70 1.63 -12.48
N LEU A 5 -10.31 0.78 -11.53
CA LEU A 5 -10.02 1.17 -10.16
C LEU A 5 -8.52 1.05 -9.89
N TYR A 6 -7.92 2.10 -9.32
CA TYR A 6 -6.57 2.07 -8.77
C TYR A 6 -6.64 1.97 -7.24
N ILE A 7 -6.00 0.96 -6.67
CA ILE A 7 -5.90 0.77 -5.22
C ILE A 7 -4.43 0.88 -4.82
N LEU A 8 -4.01 2.01 -4.24
CA LEU A 8 -2.68 2.14 -3.64
C LEU A 8 -2.72 1.58 -2.23
N VAL A 9 -1.95 0.53 -1.97
CA VAL A 9 -1.84 -0.06 -0.64
C VAL A 9 -0.50 0.32 0.00
N THR A 10 -0.55 0.77 1.24
CA THR A 10 0.63 1.10 2.03
C THR A 10 0.45 0.62 3.47
N GLY A 11 1.52 0.18 4.12
CA GLY A 11 1.39 -0.28 5.50
C GLY A 11 2.70 -0.44 6.24
N THR A 12 2.58 -0.86 7.50
CA THR A 12 3.72 -1.18 8.35
C THR A 12 4.56 -2.32 7.74
N ARG A 13 5.89 -2.26 7.97
CA ARG A 13 6.84 -3.31 7.54
C ARG A 13 6.79 -4.56 8.40
N TYR A 14 6.13 -4.47 9.55
CA TYR A 14 6.09 -5.52 10.57
C TYR A 14 4.77 -6.31 10.56
N ALA A 15 3.98 -6.22 9.48
CA ALA A 15 2.76 -7.01 9.35
C ALA A 15 3.10 -8.46 9.00
N HIS A 16 2.30 -9.40 9.50
CA HIS A 16 2.49 -10.83 9.29
C HIS A 16 1.23 -11.49 8.73
N VAL A 17 1.32 -12.80 8.48
CA VAL A 17 0.24 -13.60 7.87
C VAL A 17 -1.10 -13.45 8.58
N GLU A 18 -1.10 -13.23 9.89
CA GLU A 18 -2.31 -12.99 10.70
C GLU A 18 -3.08 -11.74 10.26
N ASN A 19 -2.39 -10.75 9.68
CA ASN A 19 -3.01 -9.54 9.15
C ASN A 19 -3.61 -9.72 7.74
N LEU A 20 -3.44 -10.88 7.09
CA LEU A 20 -3.97 -11.10 5.73
C LEU A 20 -5.49 -10.96 5.65
N ALA A 21 -6.22 -11.35 6.69
CA ALA A 21 -7.68 -11.26 6.68
C ALA A 21 -8.17 -9.80 6.68
N ASP A 22 -7.46 -8.91 7.37
CA ASP A 22 -7.80 -7.48 7.37
C ASP A 22 -7.42 -6.82 6.03
N ILE A 23 -6.28 -7.22 5.45
CA ILE A 23 -5.86 -6.78 4.11
C ILE A 23 -6.86 -7.24 3.06
N ASP A 24 -7.25 -8.52 3.08
CA ASP A 24 -8.24 -9.08 2.16
C ASP A 24 -9.58 -8.36 2.28
N ARG A 25 -10.13 -8.25 3.49
CA ARG A 25 -11.43 -7.58 3.71
C ARG A 25 -11.42 -6.16 3.18
N ALA A 26 -10.34 -5.42 3.43
CA ALA A 26 -10.20 -4.03 3.00
C ALA A 26 -10.09 -3.89 1.48
N ILE A 27 -9.22 -4.67 0.85
CA ILE A 27 -9.02 -4.59 -0.60
C ILE A 27 -10.25 -5.13 -1.32
N SER A 28 -10.71 -6.33 -0.99
CA SER A 28 -11.88 -6.97 -1.60
C SER A 28 -13.16 -6.15 -1.41
N GLY A 29 -13.27 -5.39 -0.31
CA GLY A 29 -14.40 -4.47 -0.07
C GLY A 29 -14.51 -3.33 -1.10
N GLU A 30 -13.39 -2.90 -1.68
CA GLU A 30 -13.36 -1.87 -2.73
C GLU A 30 -13.54 -2.45 -4.14
N MET A 31 -13.37 -3.77 -4.29
CA MET A 31 -13.43 -4.46 -5.57
C MET A 31 -14.88 -4.80 -5.96
N ASP A 32 -15.64 -3.81 -6.44
CA ASP A 32 -16.94 -4.09 -7.07
C ASP A 32 -16.77 -4.46 -8.56
N SER A 33 -16.79 -5.77 -8.85
CA SER A 33 -16.69 -6.30 -10.22
C SER A 33 -17.83 -5.89 -11.16
N LYS A 34 -18.97 -5.41 -10.64
CA LYS A 34 -20.04 -4.83 -11.47
C LYS A 34 -19.77 -3.38 -11.84
N ARG A 35 -18.92 -2.70 -11.06
CA ARG A 35 -18.55 -1.30 -11.24
C ARG A 35 -17.29 -1.13 -12.08
N TYR A 36 -16.32 -2.04 -11.96
CA TYR A 36 -15.00 -1.92 -12.59
C TYR A 36 -14.67 -3.09 -13.52
N ASP A 37 -14.18 -2.77 -14.70
CA ASP A 37 -13.70 -3.73 -15.70
C ASP A 37 -12.26 -4.18 -15.45
N SER A 38 -11.50 -3.40 -14.68
CA SER A 38 -10.11 -3.69 -14.32
C SER A 38 -9.75 -3.04 -12.99
N ILE A 39 -8.90 -3.71 -12.24
CA ILE A 39 -8.42 -3.25 -10.94
C ILE A 39 -6.90 -3.36 -10.97
N GLU A 40 -6.23 -2.26 -10.63
CA GLU A 40 -4.78 -2.19 -10.56
C GLU A 40 -4.39 -1.86 -9.12
N ILE A 41 -3.59 -2.75 -8.53
CA ILE A 41 -3.12 -2.60 -7.16
C ILE A 41 -1.71 -2.03 -7.22
N VAL A 42 -1.43 -0.96 -6.48
CA VAL A 42 -0.10 -0.33 -6.44
C VAL A 42 0.48 -0.51 -5.03
N VAL A 43 1.65 -1.12 -4.94
CA VAL A 43 2.42 -1.29 -3.70
C VAL A 43 3.85 -0.86 -3.95
N GLY A 44 4.63 -0.57 -2.91
CA GLY A 44 5.99 -0.07 -3.14
C GLY A 44 7.10 -0.94 -2.59
N ASP A 45 6.93 -2.25 -2.64
CA ASP A 45 8.03 -3.20 -2.46
C ASP A 45 8.79 -3.13 -1.15
N ALA A 46 8.10 -2.78 -0.08
CA ALA A 46 8.57 -3.05 1.28
C ALA A 46 8.21 -4.47 1.74
N ASP A 47 8.73 -4.85 2.90
CA ASP A 47 8.26 -5.97 3.71
C ASP A 47 6.92 -5.64 4.40
N GLY A 48 6.37 -6.60 5.14
CA GLY A 48 5.11 -6.44 5.86
C GLY A 48 3.93 -6.35 4.89
N VAL A 49 3.14 -5.29 4.99
CA VAL A 49 1.88 -5.14 4.24
C VAL A 49 2.09 -5.25 2.73
N ASP A 50 3.08 -4.55 2.16
CA ASP A 50 3.36 -4.61 0.73
C ASP A 50 3.66 -6.06 0.27
N ALA A 51 4.38 -6.84 1.09
CA ALA A 51 4.66 -8.26 0.82
C ALA A 51 3.42 -9.14 0.96
N LEU A 52 2.59 -8.89 1.97
CA LEU A 52 1.34 -9.60 2.17
C LEU A 52 0.35 -9.34 1.04
N VAL A 53 0.28 -8.13 0.49
CA VAL A 53 -0.56 -7.81 -0.67
C VAL A 53 -0.10 -8.56 -1.91
N ARG A 54 1.22 -8.63 -2.16
CA ARG A 54 1.78 -9.46 -3.25
C ARG A 54 1.38 -10.94 -3.07
N ARG A 55 1.46 -11.45 -1.83
CA ARG A 55 1.03 -12.82 -1.51
C ARG A 55 -0.47 -13.03 -1.70
N TRP A 56 -1.28 -12.10 -1.21
CA TRP A 56 -2.74 -12.12 -1.31
C TRP A 56 -3.19 -12.15 -2.78
N PHE A 57 -2.54 -11.37 -3.65
CA PHE A 57 -2.86 -11.33 -5.08
C PHE A 57 -2.82 -12.71 -5.74
N HIS A 58 -1.87 -13.58 -5.38
CA HIS A 58 -1.76 -14.91 -5.96
C HIS A 58 -2.98 -15.82 -5.67
N GLY A 59 -3.77 -15.51 -4.65
CA GLY A 59 -4.99 -16.24 -4.29
C GLY A 59 -6.30 -15.52 -4.63
N ALA A 60 -6.24 -14.30 -5.16
CA ALA A 60 -7.41 -13.44 -5.35
C ALA A 60 -7.85 -13.42 -6.83
N PRO A 61 -9.16 -13.27 -7.12
CA PRO A 61 -9.69 -13.14 -8.49
C PRO A 61 -9.46 -11.73 -9.05
N VAL A 62 -8.22 -11.25 -8.98
CA VAL A 62 -7.83 -9.89 -9.38
C VAL A 62 -7.46 -9.88 -10.86
N ILE A 63 -7.85 -8.81 -11.54
CA ILE A 63 -7.79 -8.69 -13.00
C ILE A 63 -6.36 -8.41 -13.49
N GLN A 64 -5.49 -7.82 -12.65
CA GLN A 64 -4.10 -7.50 -12.98
C GLN A 64 -3.16 -7.63 -11.77
N GLN A 65 -1.91 -8.04 -12.03
CA GLN A 65 -0.87 -8.12 -10.99
C GLN A 65 -0.63 -6.77 -10.32
N PRO A 66 -0.24 -6.74 -9.03
CA PRO A 66 0.13 -5.52 -8.38
C PRO A 66 1.30 -4.88 -9.12
N ARG A 67 1.20 -3.58 -9.38
CA ARG A 67 2.30 -2.80 -9.92
C ARG A 67 3.34 -2.60 -8.83
N THR A 68 4.47 -3.27 -9.03
CA THR A 68 5.66 -3.27 -8.19
C THR A 68 6.78 -2.46 -8.87
N GLY A 69 7.97 -2.43 -8.29
CA GLY A 69 9.16 -1.76 -8.81
C GLY A 69 9.52 -0.46 -8.10
N TRP A 70 8.69 0.01 -7.17
CA TRP A 70 8.93 1.25 -6.42
C TRP A 70 9.85 1.02 -5.22
N ARG A 71 11.07 0.54 -5.46
CA ARG A 71 12.06 0.36 -4.40
C ARG A 71 12.57 1.73 -3.95
N ALA A 72 12.66 1.93 -2.64
CA ALA A 72 13.27 3.14 -2.10
C ALA A 72 14.80 3.08 -2.28
N ASP A 73 15.38 4.08 -2.93
CA ASP A 73 16.82 4.23 -3.13
C ASP A 73 17.48 4.83 -1.87
N TRP A 74 17.73 3.96 -0.89
CA TRP A 74 18.34 4.34 0.38
C TRP A 74 19.80 4.78 0.24
N ASP A 75 20.52 4.25 -0.75
CA ASP A 75 21.93 4.55 -0.96
C ASP A 75 22.11 6.00 -1.43
N THR A 76 21.25 6.46 -2.35
CA THR A 76 21.29 7.83 -2.87
C THR A 76 20.62 8.84 -1.93
N HIS A 77 19.47 8.49 -1.36
CA HIS A 77 18.60 9.48 -0.69
C HIS A 77 18.48 9.31 0.84
N GLY A 78 19.08 8.26 1.41
CA GLY A 78 19.01 7.96 2.84
C GLY A 78 17.56 7.97 3.34
N LYS A 79 17.31 8.66 4.46
CA LYS A 79 15.97 8.72 5.08
C LYS A 79 14.87 9.32 4.17
N LYS A 80 15.23 10.07 3.13
CA LYS A 80 14.28 10.66 2.17
C LYS A 80 13.81 9.67 1.10
N ALA A 81 14.50 8.54 0.93
CA ALA A 81 14.17 7.53 -0.07
C ALA A 81 12.73 7.02 0.05
N GLY A 82 12.29 6.71 1.28
CA GLY A 82 10.92 6.26 1.55
C GLY A 82 9.86 7.29 1.16
N PRO A 83 9.94 8.54 1.66
CA PRO A 83 9.05 9.62 1.23
C PRO A 83 9.02 9.88 -0.28
N ILE A 84 10.18 9.90 -0.94
CA ILE A 84 10.27 10.09 -2.41
C ILE A 84 9.51 8.96 -3.12
N ARG A 85 9.79 7.70 -2.75
CA ARG A 85 9.09 6.52 -3.25
C ARG A 85 7.58 6.60 -3.05
N ASN A 86 7.12 7.03 -1.88
CA ASN A 86 5.69 7.21 -1.61
C ASN A 86 5.06 8.21 -2.57
N GLN A 87 5.73 9.35 -2.80
CA GLN A 87 5.23 10.38 -3.71
C GLN A 87 5.14 9.85 -5.15
N LEU A 88 6.13 9.09 -5.62
CA LEU A 88 6.11 8.49 -6.95
C LEU A 88 4.92 7.56 -7.18
N MET A 89 4.55 6.74 -6.18
CA MET A 89 3.36 5.89 -6.29
C MET A 89 2.06 6.70 -6.33
N ILE A 90 1.98 7.77 -5.54
CA ILE A 90 0.83 8.68 -5.49
C ILE A 90 0.68 9.42 -6.81
N ASP A 91 1.77 9.98 -7.34
CA ASP A 91 1.79 10.70 -8.61
C ASP A 91 1.36 9.77 -9.74
N TYR A 92 1.85 8.53 -9.76
CA TYR A 92 1.40 7.53 -10.72
C TYR A 92 -0.11 7.29 -10.66
N VAL A 93 -0.66 6.99 -9.49
CA VAL A 93 -2.11 6.77 -9.35
C VAL A 93 -2.87 8.02 -9.78
N ARG A 94 -2.39 9.20 -9.37
CA ARG A 94 -3.00 10.48 -9.66
C ARG A 94 -3.10 10.78 -11.16
N GLU A 95 -1.97 10.73 -11.85
CA GLU A 95 -1.90 10.97 -13.29
C GLU A 95 -2.77 9.99 -14.08
N ASN A 96 -2.88 8.75 -13.62
CA ASN A 96 -3.65 7.72 -14.32
C ASN A 96 -5.17 7.78 -14.03
N PHE A 97 -5.61 8.27 -12.87
CA PHE A 97 -7.04 8.46 -12.60
C PHE A 97 -7.55 9.80 -13.15
N GLU A 98 -6.76 10.88 -13.10
CA GLU A 98 -7.18 12.22 -13.58
C GLU A 98 -7.40 12.25 -15.10
N THR A 99 -6.69 11.40 -15.86
CA THR A 99 -6.77 11.37 -17.33
C THR A 99 -8.04 10.72 -17.87
N ARG A 100 -8.80 9.99 -17.04
CA ARG A 100 -10.02 9.29 -17.45
C ARG A 100 -11.13 9.55 -16.44
N ALA A 101 -12.04 10.47 -16.77
CA ALA A 101 -13.15 10.87 -15.90
C ALA A 101 -14.05 9.73 -15.37
N SER A 102 -13.97 8.52 -15.94
CA SER A 102 -14.68 7.35 -15.45
C SER A 102 -13.92 6.55 -14.39
N ASP A 103 -12.59 6.68 -14.31
CA ASP A 103 -11.77 5.84 -13.45
C ASP A 103 -11.79 6.36 -12.01
N ASP A 104 -11.66 5.43 -11.05
CA ASP A 104 -11.66 5.75 -9.61
C ASP A 104 -10.31 5.37 -8.99
N ALA A 105 -9.94 6.04 -7.90
CA ALA A 105 -8.73 5.75 -7.15
C ALA A 105 -8.99 5.79 -5.64
N ILE A 106 -8.31 4.91 -4.91
CA ILE A 106 -8.34 4.91 -3.45
C ILE A 106 -6.98 4.48 -2.87
N VAL A 107 -6.63 5.07 -1.73
CA VAL A 107 -5.44 4.70 -0.96
C VAL A 107 -5.84 4.00 0.33
N VAL A 108 -5.40 2.76 0.52
CA VAL A 108 -5.68 1.96 1.72
C VAL A 108 -4.40 1.85 2.55
N GLY A 109 -4.44 2.42 3.75
CA GLY A 109 -3.31 2.45 4.67
C GLY A 109 -3.49 1.52 5.86
N PHE A 110 -2.47 0.73 6.17
CA PHE A 110 -2.43 -0.20 7.30
C PHE A 110 -1.33 0.17 8.30
N PRO A 111 -1.51 1.21 9.13
CA PRO A 111 -0.55 1.53 10.17
C PRO A 111 -0.61 0.50 11.30
N ALA A 112 0.53 0.22 11.93
CA ALA A 112 0.55 -0.49 13.21
C ALA A 112 -0.14 0.35 14.29
N SER A 113 -1.15 -0.20 14.93
CA SER A 113 -1.91 0.43 16.02
C SER A 113 -1.11 0.48 17.32
N ASN A 114 -0.33 -0.56 17.58
CA ASN A 114 0.49 -0.74 18.78
C ASN A 114 1.98 -0.40 18.55
N TYR A 115 2.34 0.24 17.42
CA TYR A 115 3.74 0.58 17.11
C TYR A 115 3.90 1.79 16.16
N LYS A 116 5.14 2.30 16.03
CA LYS A 116 5.43 3.44 15.13
C LYS A 116 5.21 3.06 13.66
N SER A 117 4.50 3.93 12.94
CA SER A 117 4.16 3.76 11.51
C SER A 117 4.36 5.04 10.69
N ASN A 118 5.49 5.73 10.93
CA ASN A 118 5.75 7.04 10.32
C ASN A 118 5.75 7.00 8.78
N GLY A 119 6.23 5.92 8.17
CA GLY A 119 6.22 5.74 6.72
C GLY A 119 4.81 5.69 6.14
N THR A 120 3.94 4.85 6.72
CA THR A 120 2.54 4.72 6.34
C THR A 120 1.77 6.01 6.53
N LYS A 121 1.90 6.64 7.72
CA LYS A 121 1.25 7.92 8.03
C LYS A 121 1.70 9.03 7.09
N GLY A 122 2.98 9.04 6.71
CA GLY A 122 3.52 9.97 5.72
C GLY A 122 2.92 9.76 4.33
N CYS A 123 2.77 8.50 3.89
CA CYS A 123 2.13 8.16 2.62
C CYS A 123 0.65 8.59 2.60
N LEU A 124 -0.11 8.26 3.64
CA LEU A 124 -1.52 8.67 3.77
C LEU A 124 -1.69 10.18 3.76
N LYS A 125 -0.81 10.91 4.47
CA LYS A 125 -0.84 12.38 4.46
C LYS A 125 -0.58 12.93 3.05
N ALA A 126 0.43 12.42 2.35
CA ALA A 126 0.74 12.83 0.99
C ALA A 126 -0.42 12.55 0.02
N ALA A 127 -1.06 11.37 0.13
CA ALA A 127 -2.22 11.02 -0.68
C ALA A 127 -3.40 11.98 -0.46
N LYS A 128 -3.72 12.29 0.81
CA LYS A 128 -4.75 13.28 1.15
C LYS A 128 -4.42 14.65 0.57
N THR A 129 -3.16 15.10 0.65
CA THR A 129 -2.71 16.36 0.05
C THR A 129 -2.83 16.35 -1.48
N ALA A 130 -2.66 15.20 -2.12
CA ALA A 130 -2.87 15.01 -3.55
C ALA A 130 -4.35 14.88 -3.97
N GLY A 131 -5.29 14.99 -3.03
CA GLY A 131 -6.73 14.89 -3.30
C GLY A 131 -7.26 13.46 -3.50
N LEU A 132 -6.45 12.44 -3.20
CA LEU A 132 -6.87 11.05 -3.30
C LEU A 132 -7.75 10.64 -2.12
N PRO A 133 -8.86 9.90 -2.35
CA PRO A 133 -9.59 9.24 -1.28
C PRO A 133 -8.69 8.29 -0.50
N THR A 134 -8.77 8.32 0.82
CA THR A 134 -7.91 7.49 1.69
C THR A 134 -8.70 6.81 2.80
N ILE A 135 -8.42 5.54 3.04
CA ILE A 135 -8.92 4.78 4.19
C ILE A 135 -7.73 4.37 5.05
N GLU A 136 -7.88 4.46 6.38
CA GLU A 136 -6.90 4.02 7.36
C GLU A 136 -7.48 2.87 8.18
N ILE A 137 -6.81 1.73 8.18
CA ILE A 137 -7.20 0.50 8.88
C ILE A 137 -6.05 0.09 9.79
N PRO A 138 -6.04 0.56 11.05
CA PRO A 138 -5.00 0.19 12.00
C PRO A 138 -4.99 -1.32 12.22
N ILE A 139 -3.80 -1.92 12.15
CA ILE A 139 -3.60 -3.36 12.42
C ILE A 139 -2.67 -3.52 13.62
N GLU A 140 -2.90 -4.55 14.42
CA GLU A 140 -1.97 -4.93 15.47
C GLU A 140 -0.81 -5.74 14.87
N ILE A 141 0.41 -5.51 15.36
CA ILE A 141 1.60 -6.26 14.97
C ILE A 141 2.21 -6.99 16.16
N ASP A 142 2.92 -8.09 15.90
CA ASP A 142 3.70 -8.78 16.92
C ASP A 142 4.97 -7.99 17.26
N LEU A 143 5.03 -7.42 18.47
CA LEU A 143 6.17 -6.67 18.96
C LEU A 143 7.42 -7.55 19.19
N ALA A 144 7.28 -8.86 19.33
CA ALA A 144 8.41 -9.77 19.41
C ALA A 144 9.17 -9.81 18.07
N VAL A 145 8.45 -9.82 16.93
CA VAL A 145 9.08 -9.76 15.61
C VAL A 145 9.85 -8.45 15.41
N VAL A 146 9.24 -7.34 15.81
CA VAL A 146 9.87 -6.02 15.73
C VAL A 146 11.20 -5.97 16.50
N ARG A 147 11.26 -6.58 17.69
CA ARG A 147 12.47 -6.64 18.50
C ARG A 147 13.55 -7.50 17.83
N GLY A 148 13.18 -8.68 17.36
CA GLY A 148 14.10 -9.58 16.65
C GLY A 148 14.67 -8.98 15.36
N GLU A 149 13.91 -8.20 14.62
CA GLU A 149 14.41 -7.48 13.44
C GLU A 149 15.40 -6.36 13.82
N ARG A 150 15.13 -5.60 14.89
CA ARG A 150 16.06 -4.56 15.34
C ARG A 150 17.41 -5.14 15.77
N GLU A 151 17.41 -6.29 16.44
CA GLU A 151 18.63 -6.96 16.86
C GLU A 151 19.47 -7.45 15.67
N ARG A 152 18.83 -7.90 14.56
CA ARG A 152 19.56 -8.31 13.34
C ARG A 152 20.24 -7.18 12.59
N PHE A 153 19.79 -5.94 12.76
CA PHE A 153 20.30 -4.77 12.03
C PHE A 153 20.97 -3.73 12.94
N SER A 154 21.20 -4.07 14.21
CA SER A 154 22.01 -3.27 15.13
C SER A 154 23.47 -3.71 14.99
N PHE A 155 24.21 -3.02 14.11
CA PHE A 155 25.67 -3.06 14.07
C PHE A 155 26.25 -1.96 14.97
#